data_AF-A0A6G3Z0R3-F1
#
_entry.id   AF-A0A6G3Z0R3-F1
#
_cell.length_a   1.000
_cell.length_b   1.000
_cell.length_c   1.000
_cell.angle_alpha   90.00
_cell.angle_beta   90.00
_cell.angle_gamma   90.00
#
_symmetry.space_group_name_H-M   'P 1'
#
loop_
_entity.id
_entity.type
_entity.pdbx_description
1 polymer ?
#
loop_
_entity_poly.entity_id
_entity_poly.type
_entity_poly.pdbx_seq_one_letter_code
_entity_poly.pdbx_strand_id
1 'polypeptide(L)'
;VLRLALVYVCVYVALYILGILFSSLVLNVIGVLMVGGGVLAAQAEVVRQKFLSTTKDEFVKYLPQIADEQWRPVYKAVQSCFEVYEENVIGRISADIEAREAELNNVLQQKQSHDINRDQEIHRLTTLKESIADEMQSIALCAKGEFISDAQVAPEVERDVANPLDRVNTSDVWE
;
A
#
# COMPACT_ATOMS: atom_id res chain seq x y z
N VAL A 1 1.04 -8.22 -19.93
CA VAL A 1 1.73 -9.46 -20.40
C VAL A 1 3.17 -9.18 -20.83
N LEU A 2 3.41 -8.33 -21.83
CA LEU A 2 4.78 -8.02 -22.33
C LEU A 2 5.74 -7.52 -21.23
N ARG A 3 5.30 -6.61 -20.35
CA ARG A 3 6.12 -6.10 -19.23
C ARG A 3 6.49 -7.18 -18.21
N LEU A 4 5.59 -8.14 -17.98
CA LEU A 4 5.79 -9.24 -17.03
C LEU A 4 6.79 -10.26 -17.59
N ALA A 5 6.71 -10.55 -18.89
CA ALA A 5 7.66 -11.41 -19.59
C ALA A 5 9.07 -10.78 -19.63
N LEU A 6 9.16 -9.46 -19.82
CA LEU A 6 10.44 -8.74 -19.85
C LEU A 6 11.13 -8.76 -18.48
N VAL A 7 10.37 -8.54 -17.40
CA VAL A 7 10.90 -8.68 -16.03
C VAL A 7 11.36 -10.10 -15.74
N TYR A 8 10.60 -11.11 -16.17
CA TYR A 8 10.96 -12.52 -15.97
C TYR A 8 12.27 -12.90 -16.68
N VAL A 9 12.45 -12.48 -17.93
CA VAL A 9 13.69 -12.69 -18.69
C VAL A 9 14.86 -11.96 -18.04
N CYS A 10 14.68 -10.73 -17.57
CA CYS A 10 15.72 -9.98 -16.87
C CYS A 10 16.14 -10.66 -15.56
N VAL A 11 15.18 -11.18 -14.78
CA VAL A 11 15.47 -11.93 -13.54
C VAL A 11 16.24 -13.22 -13.85
N TYR A 12 15.85 -13.95 -14.89
CA TYR A 12 16.52 -15.18 -15.28
C TYR A 12 17.98 -14.94 -15.72
N VAL A 13 18.21 -13.90 -16.53
CA VAL A 13 19.56 -13.49 -16.96
C VAL A 13 20.40 -13.03 -15.76
N ALA A 14 19.82 -12.27 -14.82
CA ALA A 14 20.52 -11.84 -13.61
C ALA A 14 20.93 -13.02 -12.72
N LEU A 15 20.06 -14.02 -12.53
CA LEU A 15 20.36 -15.24 -11.79
C LEU A 15 21.47 -16.07 -12.48
N TYR A 16 21.48 -16.11 -13.80
CA TYR A 16 22.51 -16.82 -14.57
C TYR A 16 23.89 -16.16 -14.44
N ILE A 17 23.94 -14.83 -14.55
CA ILE A 17 25.18 -14.05 -14.35
C ILE A 17 25.69 -14.20 -12.92
N LEU A 18 24.79 -14.16 -11.93
CA LEU A 18 25.13 -14.41 -10.53
C LEU A 18 25.75 -15.80 -10.34
N GLY A 19 25.16 -16.84 -10.96
CA GLY A 19 25.70 -18.20 -10.95
C GLY A 19 27.11 -18.30 -11.52
N ILE A 20 27.40 -17.58 -12.62
CA ILE A 20 28.73 -17.56 -13.24
C ILE A 20 29.76 -16.84 -12.35
N LEU A 21 29.39 -15.71 -11.75
CA LEU A 21 30.29 -14.95 -10.85
C LEU A 21 30.63 -15.75 -9.58
N PHE A 22 29.66 -16.46 -9.01
CA PHE A 22 29.91 -17.36 -7.87
C PHE A 22 30.68 -18.61 -8.29
N SER A 23 30.54 -19.07 -9.54
CA SER A 23 31.27 -20.22 -10.07
C SER A 23 32.78 -20.00 -10.04
N SER A 24 33.28 -18.79 -10.35
CA SER A 24 34.72 -18.48 -10.28
C SER A 24 35.30 -18.54 -8.87
N LEU A 25 34.52 -18.21 -7.84
CA LEU A 25 34.95 -18.31 -6.44
C LEU A 25 35.10 -19.78 -6.01
N VAL A 26 34.15 -20.62 -6.44
CA VAL A 26 34.11 -22.05 -6.10
C VAL A 26 35.15 -22.85 -6.90
N LEU A 27 35.42 -22.49 -8.16
CA LEU A 27 36.42 -23.17 -9.00
C LEU A 27 37.84 -23.09 -8.41
N ASN A 28 38.21 -21.95 -7.82
CA ASN A 28 39.54 -21.77 -7.22
C ASN A 28 39.72 -22.69 -5.98
N VAL A 29 38.68 -22.79 -5.14
CA VAL A 29 38.68 -23.69 -3.97
C VAL A 29 38.71 -25.16 -4.39
N ILE A 30 37.93 -25.54 -5.42
CA ILE A 30 37.93 -26.92 -5.96
C ILE A 30 39.29 -27.27 -6.58
N GLY A 31 39.94 -26.32 -7.26
CA GLY A 31 41.27 -26.50 -7.86
C GLY A 31 42.35 -26.81 -6.83
N VAL A 32 42.38 -26.07 -5.71
CA VAL A 32 43.30 -26.34 -4.59
C VAL A 32 43.03 -27.70 -3.94
N LEU A 33 41.76 -28.11 -3.85
CA LEU A 33 41.35 -29.39 -3.28
C LEU A 33 41.82 -30.58 -4.15
N MET A 34 41.78 -30.47 -5.48
CA MET A 34 42.26 -31.52 -6.39
C MET A 34 43.78 -31.70 -6.35
N VAL A 35 44.54 -30.60 -6.26
CA VAL A 35 46.01 -30.66 -6.23
C VAL A 35 46.52 -31.14 -4.85
N GLY A 36 45.84 -30.78 -3.77
CA GLY A 36 46.19 -31.22 -2.40
C GLY A 36 45.62 -32.58 -1.98
N GLY A 37 44.55 -33.06 -2.64
CA GLY A 37 43.80 -34.26 -2.26
C GLY A 37 44.22 -35.56 -2.95
N GLY A 38 45.08 -35.50 -3.98
CA GLY A 38 45.40 -36.64 -4.85
C GLY A 38 46.17 -37.80 -4.19
N VAL A 39 46.75 -37.63 -3.00
CA VAL A 39 47.61 -38.66 -2.37
C VAL A 39 46.93 -39.42 -1.22
N LEU A 40 45.74 -39.01 -0.75
CA LEU A 40 45.11 -39.61 0.44
C LEU A 40 43.58 -39.76 0.29
N ALA A 41 43.14 -40.55 -0.69
CA ALA A 41 41.72 -40.82 -0.96
C ALA A 41 41.09 -41.82 0.03
N ALA A 42 41.09 -41.52 1.34
CA ALA A 42 40.48 -42.40 2.35
C ALA A 42 39.49 -41.74 3.31
N GLN A 43 39.37 -40.41 3.37
CA GLN A 43 38.45 -39.78 4.31
C GLN A 43 37.72 -38.58 3.69
N ALA A 44 36.51 -38.82 3.19
CA ALA A 44 35.61 -37.79 2.68
C ALA A 44 35.35 -36.67 3.70
N GLU A 45 35.40 -37.00 5.00
CA GLU A 45 35.23 -36.04 6.09
C GLU A 45 36.37 -35.01 6.17
N VAL A 46 37.63 -35.42 5.94
CA VAL A 46 38.79 -34.53 5.93
C VAL A 46 38.72 -33.55 4.75
N VAL A 47 38.29 -34.04 3.58
CA VAL A 47 38.09 -33.22 2.38
C VAL A 47 36.96 -32.20 2.59
N ARG A 48 35.85 -32.62 3.22
CA ARG A 48 34.72 -31.74 3.56
C ARG A 48 35.14 -30.62 4.53
N GLN A 49 35.87 -30.96 5.59
CA GLN A 49 36.33 -29.96 6.56
C GLN A 49 37.33 -28.99 5.96
N LYS A 50 38.28 -29.48 5.13
CA LYS A 50 39.25 -28.64 4.42
C LYS A 50 38.56 -27.72 3.40
N PHE A 51 37.56 -28.22 2.69
CA PHE A 51 36.75 -27.43 1.78
C PHE A 51 35.99 -26.33 2.54
N LEU A 52 35.30 -26.68 3.64
CA LEU A 52 34.55 -25.72 4.45
C LEU A 52 35.44 -24.64 5.07
N SER A 53 36.63 -25.01 5.58
CA SER A 53 37.56 -24.03 6.16
C SER A 53 38.10 -23.08 5.11
N THR A 54 38.54 -23.60 3.96
CA THR A 54 39.09 -22.79 2.86
C THR A 54 38.02 -21.88 2.26
N THR A 55 36.79 -22.40 2.12
CA THR A 55 35.64 -21.62 1.65
C THR A 55 35.31 -20.51 2.62
N LYS A 56 35.30 -20.81 3.93
CA LYS A 56 35.08 -19.80 4.98
C LYS A 56 36.14 -18.70 4.93
N ASP A 57 37.42 -19.05 4.82
CA ASP A 57 38.52 -18.08 4.80
C ASP A 57 38.41 -17.15 3.57
N GLU A 58 38.07 -17.70 2.41
CA GLU A 58 37.88 -16.93 1.18
C GLU A 58 36.60 -16.06 1.24
N PHE A 59 35.52 -16.58 1.84
CA PHE A 59 34.31 -15.78 2.09
C PHE A 59 34.56 -14.64 3.07
N VAL A 60 35.27 -14.85 4.17
CA VAL A 60 35.61 -13.79 5.14
C VAL A 60 36.44 -12.68 4.48
N LYS A 61 37.26 -13.02 3.48
CA LYS A 61 38.06 -12.06 2.73
C LYS A 61 37.24 -11.23 1.75
N TYR A 62 36.32 -11.84 1.00
CA TYR A 62 35.55 -11.12 -0.04
C TYR A 62 34.19 -10.59 0.43
N LEU A 63 33.56 -11.16 1.46
CA LEU A 63 32.30 -10.66 2.03
C LEU A 63 32.34 -9.17 2.40
N PRO A 64 33.35 -8.64 3.10
CA PRO A 64 33.39 -7.21 3.42
C PRO A 64 33.53 -6.35 2.16
N GLN A 65 34.27 -6.82 1.14
CA GLN A 65 34.39 -6.12 -0.14
C GLN A 65 33.05 -6.12 -0.90
N ILE A 66 32.37 -7.26 -0.98
CA ILE A 66 31.07 -7.38 -1.63
C ILE A 66 30.02 -6.54 -0.88
N ALA A 67 30.05 -6.52 0.45
CA ALA A 67 29.17 -5.67 1.26
C ALA A 67 29.41 -4.17 0.97
N ASP A 68 30.66 -3.74 0.81
CA ASP A 68 31.01 -2.37 0.46
C ASP A 68 30.63 -2.00 -0.98
N GLU A 69 30.64 -2.97 -1.90
CA GLU A 69 30.22 -2.76 -3.29
C GLU A 69 28.68 -2.79 -3.45
N GLN A 70 27.98 -3.60 -2.67
CA GLN A 70 26.55 -3.92 -2.86
C GLN A 70 25.59 -3.22 -1.89
N TRP A 71 26.06 -2.40 -0.95
CA TRP A 71 25.13 -1.67 -0.06
C TRP A 71 24.34 -0.58 -0.80
N ARG A 72 24.89 0.01 -1.87
CA ARG A 72 24.29 1.15 -2.57
C ARG A 72 22.93 0.84 -3.20
N PRO A 73 22.72 -0.28 -3.92
CA PRO A 73 21.40 -0.67 -4.42
C PRO A 73 20.36 -0.84 -3.32
N VAL A 74 20.74 -1.44 -2.19
CA VAL A 74 19.85 -1.64 -1.04
C VAL A 74 19.47 -0.29 -0.44
N TYR A 75 20.45 0.58 -0.20
CA TYR A 75 20.23 1.94 0.29
C TYR A 75 19.30 2.72 -0.64
N LYS A 76 19.56 2.69 -1.96
CA LYS A 76 18.73 3.39 -2.94
C LYS A 76 17.29 2.85 -3.00
N ALA A 77 17.11 1.54 -2.86
CA ALA A 77 15.77 0.95 -2.81
C ALA A 77 14.99 1.41 -1.57
N VAL A 78 15.63 1.38 -0.39
CA VAL A 78 15.02 1.87 0.85
C VAL A 78 14.71 3.36 0.74
N GLN A 79 15.65 4.17 0.26
CA GLN A 79 15.47 5.60 0.04
C GLN A 79 14.28 5.87 -0.89
N SER A 80 14.20 5.16 -2.02
CA SER A 80 13.10 5.32 -2.98
C SER A 80 11.73 4.99 -2.36
N CYS A 81 11.65 4.01 -1.47
CA CYS A 81 10.41 3.74 -0.74
C CYS A 81 9.96 4.94 0.11
N PHE A 82 10.91 5.63 0.75
CA PHE A 82 10.60 6.83 1.55
C PHE A 82 10.29 8.05 0.69
N GLU A 83 11.01 8.23 -0.43
CA GLU A 83 10.74 9.33 -1.38
C GLU A 83 9.32 9.22 -1.96
N VAL A 84 8.89 8.02 -2.37
CA VAL A 84 7.54 7.79 -2.87
C VAL A 84 6.49 8.04 -1.79
N TYR A 85 6.75 7.63 -0.55
CA TYR A 85 5.86 7.92 0.57
C TYR A 85 5.76 9.43 0.82
N GLU A 86 6.90 10.11 0.87
CA GLU A 86 7.00 11.55 1.08
C GLU A 86 6.24 12.33 0.00
N GLU A 87 6.47 12.01 -1.27
CA GLU A 87 5.77 12.64 -2.40
C GLU A 87 4.25 12.48 -2.29
N ASN A 88 3.77 11.26 -1.98
CA ASN A 88 2.34 11.01 -1.84
C ASN A 88 1.73 11.72 -0.61
N VAL A 89 2.43 11.74 0.52
CA VAL A 89 1.93 12.37 1.74
C VAL A 89 1.90 13.89 1.59
N ILE A 90 3.00 14.49 1.12
CA ILE A 90 3.07 15.93 0.87
C ILE A 90 2.03 16.32 -0.18
N GLY A 91 1.92 15.57 -1.29
CA GLY A 91 0.92 15.83 -2.32
C GLY A 91 -0.51 15.82 -1.79
N ARG A 92 -0.87 14.84 -0.93
CA ARG A 92 -2.20 14.79 -0.29
C ARG A 92 -2.44 15.94 0.69
N ILE A 93 -1.43 16.31 1.47
CA ILE A 93 -1.53 17.42 2.42
C ILE A 93 -1.71 18.74 1.66
N SER A 94 -0.90 18.99 0.63
CA SER A 94 -1.01 20.17 -0.21
C SER A 94 -2.38 20.25 -0.90
N ALA A 95 -2.86 19.13 -1.45
CA ALA A 95 -4.19 19.08 -2.07
C ALA A 95 -5.32 19.37 -1.07
N ASP A 96 -5.24 18.90 0.17
CA ASP A 96 -6.23 19.22 1.22
C ASP A 96 -6.20 20.71 1.60
N ILE A 97 -5.00 21.30 1.72
CA ILE A 97 -4.83 22.73 2.01
C ILE A 97 -5.43 23.56 0.87
N GLU A 98 -5.07 23.26 -0.39
CA GLU A 98 -5.59 23.96 -1.56
C GLU A 98 -7.11 23.82 -1.68
N ALA A 99 -7.67 22.64 -1.39
CA ALA A 99 -9.10 22.42 -1.41
C ALA A 99 -9.83 23.28 -0.35
N ARG A 100 -9.28 23.36 0.87
CA ARG A 100 -9.84 24.21 1.94
C ARG A 100 -9.72 25.69 1.60
N GLU A 101 -8.59 26.14 1.06
CA GLU A 101 -8.43 27.53 0.61
C GLU A 101 -9.42 27.87 -0.50
N ALA A 102 -9.59 26.97 -1.48
CA ALA A 102 -10.56 27.14 -2.56
C ALA A 102 -12.01 27.18 -2.03
N GLU A 103 -12.36 26.32 -1.06
CA GLU A 103 -13.67 26.33 -0.41
C GLU A 103 -13.95 27.69 0.25
N LEU A 104 -13.02 28.21 1.06
CA LEU A 104 -13.16 29.52 1.70
C LEU A 104 -13.24 30.67 0.67
N ASN A 105 -12.39 30.65 -0.35
CA ASN A 105 -12.38 31.65 -1.39
C ASN A 105 -13.68 31.65 -2.20
N ASN A 106 -14.23 30.48 -2.51
CA ASN A 106 -15.51 30.35 -3.20
C ASN A 106 -16.65 30.94 -2.36
N VAL A 107 -16.72 30.62 -1.07
CA VAL A 107 -17.74 31.19 -0.17
C VAL A 107 -17.61 32.71 -0.08
N LEU A 108 -16.38 33.22 -0.01
CA LEU A 108 -16.10 34.65 0.06
C LEU A 108 -16.50 35.36 -1.25
N GLN A 109 -16.15 34.81 -2.40
CA GLN A 109 -16.54 35.35 -3.72
C GLN A 109 -18.06 35.30 -3.94
N GLN A 110 -18.73 34.22 -3.52
CA GLN A 110 -20.18 34.12 -3.61
C GLN A 110 -20.86 35.21 -2.78
N LYS A 111 -20.39 35.46 -1.54
CA LYS A 111 -20.91 36.55 -0.69
C LYS A 111 -20.65 37.94 -1.26
N GLN A 112 -19.57 38.14 -2.01
CA GLN A 112 -19.23 39.43 -2.61
C GLN A 112 -20.00 39.70 -3.91
N SER A 113 -20.36 38.65 -4.66
CA SER A 113 -20.96 38.80 -5.99
C SER A 113 -22.49 38.84 -5.98
N HIS A 114 -23.14 38.11 -5.07
CA HIS A 114 -24.60 38.00 -5.03
C HIS A 114 -25.12 37.83 -3.60
N ASP A 115 -26.35 38.26 -3.36
CA ASP A 115 -27.05 37.94 -2.11
C ASP A 115 -27.64 36.52 -2.22
N ILE A 116 -27.25 35.65 -1.29
CA ILE A 116 -27.57 34.22 -1.36
C ILE A 116 -28.85 33.98 -0.55
N ASN A 117 -29.84 33.31 -1.14
CA ASN A 117 -30.97 32.80 -0.38
C ASN A 117 -30.49 31.67 0.55
N ARG A 118 -30.27 32.04 1.82
CA ARG A 118 -29.70 31.17 2.84
C ARG A 118 -30.48 29.88 3.03
N ASP A 119 -31.81 29.94 3.04
CA ASP A 119 -32.64 28.77 3.31
C ASP A 119 -32.62 27.78 2.15
N GLN A 120 -32.61 28.29 0.91
CA GLN A 120 -32.46 27.46 -0.30
C GLN A 120 -31.09 26.77 -0.33
N GLU A 121 -30.02 27.48 0.02
CA GLU A 121 -28.67 26.91 0.02
C GLU A 121 -28.46 25.90 1.15
N ILE A 122 -29.02 26.14 2.34
CA ILE A 122 -29.05 25.16 3.43
C ILE A 122 -29.77 23.88 2.97
N HIS A 123 -30.92 24.02 2.31
CA HIS A 123 -31.66 22.87 1.81
C HIS A 123 -30.82 22.09 0.78
N ARG A 124 -30.23 22.78 -0.20
CA ARG A 124 -29.35 22.17 -1.22
C ARG A 124 -28.18 21.40 -0.62
N LEU A 125 -27.47 21.99 0.35
CA LEU A 125 -26.33 21.35 1.02
C LEU A 125 -26.74 20.18 1.90
N THR A 126 -27.91 20.26 2.53
CA THR A 126 -28.46 19.16 3.35
C THR A 126 -28.82 17.96 2.47
N THR A 127 -29.52 18.18 1.35
CA THR A 127 -29.83 17.12 0.39
C THR A 127 -28.56 16.48 -0.19
N LEU A 128 -27.54 17.30 -0.51
CA LEU A 128 -26.26 16.76 -0.98
C LEU A 128 -25.59 15.87 0.07
N LYS A 129 -25.60 16.29 1.34
CA LYS A 129 -25.06 15.51 2.45
C LYS A 129 -25.79 14.17 2.62
N GLU A 130 -27.12 14.17 2.54
CA GLU A 130 -27.94 12.95 2.61
C GLU A 130 -27.61 12.00 1.45
N SER A 131 -27.56 12.51 0.22
CA SER A 131 -27.19 11.71 -0.96
C SER A 131 -25.80 11.07 -0.84
N ILE A 132 -24.81 11.79 -0.30
CA ILE A 132 -23.46 11.25 -0.08
C ILE A 132 -23.49 10.17 1.02
N ALA A 133 -24.28 10.36 2.08
CA ALA A 133 -24.41 9.39 3.16
C ALA A 133 -25.03 8.08 2.67
N ASP A 134 -26.06 8.16 1.83
CA ASP A 134 -26.70 7.00 1.21
C ASP A 134 -25.71 6.23 0.32
N GLU A 135 -24.93 6.95 -0.48
CA GLU A 135 -23.93 6.34 -1.34
C GLU A 135 -22.79 5.70 -0.54
N MET A 136 -22.30 6.36 0.53
CA MET A 136 -21.33 5.76 1.45
C MET A 136 -21.87 4.50 2.13
N GLN A 137 -23.14 4.49 2.51
CA GLN A 137 -23.79 3.30 3.10
C GLN A 137 -23.84 2.16 2.07
N SER A 138 -24.18 2.44 0.82
CA SER A 138 -24.19 1.44 -0.25
C SER A 138 -22.81 0.81 -0.49
N ILE A 139 -21.75 1.62 -0.48
CA ILE A 139 -20.36 1.17 -0.62
C ILE A 139 -19.95 0.33 0.61
N ALA A 140 -20.32 0.77 1.82
CA ALA A 140 -20.01 0.05 3.05
C ALA A 140 -20.69 -1.32 3.11
N LEU A 141 -21.95 -1.43 2.66
CA LEU A 141 -22.68 -2.70 2.56
C LEU A 141 -22.04 -3.62 1.51
N CYS A 142 -21.66 -3.07 0.35
CA CYS A 142 -20.94 -3.81 -0.68
C CYS A 142 -19.60 -4.37 -0.16
N ALA A 143 -18.82 -3.55 0.55
CA ALA A 143 -17.54 -3.96 1.14
C ALA A 143 -17.69 -5.04 2.22
N LYS A 144 -18.83 -5.09 2.93
CA LYS A 144 -19.16 -6.13 3.90
C LYS A 144 -19.66 -7.44 3.28
N GLY A 145 -19.91 -7.47 1.97
CA GLY A 145 -20.51 -8.62 1.30
C GLY A 145 -22.02 -8.78 1.58
N GLU A 146 -22.65 -7.79 2.22
CA GLU A 146 -24.10 -7.74 2.49
C GLU A 146 -24.84 -7.07 1.32
N PHE A 147 -24.51 -7.43 0.08
CA PHE A 147 -25.40 -7.12 -1.03
C PHE A 147 -26.52 -8.14 -1.04
N ILE A 148 -27.63 -7.79 -0.37
CA ILE A 148 -28.91 -8.45 -0.58
C ILE A 148 -29.30 -8.19 -2.03
N SER A 149 -29.25 -9.25 -2.84
CA SER A 149 -29.98 -9.34 -4.09
C SER A 149 -31.48 -9.30 -3.76
N ASP A 150 -32.05 -8.11 -3.58
CA ASP A 150 -33.51 -7.91 -3.61
C ASP A 150 -33.85 -6.78 -4.57
N ALA A 151 -33.61 -7.07 -5.85
CA ALA A 151 -34.60 -6.71 -6.85
C ALA A 151 -35.83 -7.61 -6.66
N GLN A 152 -36.69 -7.33 -5.68
CA GLN A 152 -38.10 -7.74 -5.71
C GLN A 152 -38.91 -6.96 -4.65
N VAL A 153 -40.01 -6.37 -5.12
CA VAL A 153 -41.17 -5.85 -4.36
C VAL A 153 -41.10 -4.40 -3.86
N ALA A 154 -41.54 -3.49 -4.73
CA ALA A 154 -42.55 -2.49 -4.36
C ALA A 154 -43.84 -2.82 -5.15
N PRO A 155 -45.05 -2.33 -4.78
CA PRO A 155 -45.48 -1.68 -3.53
C PRO A 155 -46.72 -2.38 -2.91
N GLU A 156 -46.94 -2.26 -1.60
CA GLU A 156 -48.32 -2.34 -1.10
C GLU A 156 -48.55 -1.37 0.04
N VAL A 157 -49.65 -0.65 -0.13
CA VAL A 157 -50.18 0.43 0.66
C VAL A 157 -50.92 -0.18 1.85
N GLU A 158 -50.57 0.17 3.09
CA GLU A 158 -51.60 0.30 4.11
C GLU A 158 -51.28 1.40 5.12
N ARG A 159 -52.35 2.15 5.41
CA ARG A 159 -52.43 3.41 6.14
C ARG A 159 -52.36 3.21 7.66
N ASP A 160 -52.00 4.30 8.31
CA ASP A 160 -52.36 4.72 9.67
C ASP A 160 -51.83 3.90 10.86
N VAL A 161 -51.11 4.56 11.77
CA VAL A 161 -51.63 5.01 13.08
C VAL A 161 -50.48 5.59 13.93
N ALA A 162 -50.61 6.89 14.23
CA ALA A 162 -50.10 7.66 15.40
C ALA A 162 -48.59 7.77 15.70
N ASN A 163 -48.09 9.01 15.53
CA ASN A 163 -46.87 9.55 16.12
C ASN A 163 -47.02 9.72 17.66
N PRO A 164 -46.17 9.12 18.52
CA PRO A 164 -46.32 9.21 19.98
C PRO A 164 -45.78 10.51 20.62
N LEU A 165 -45.33 11.51 19.87
CA LEU A 165 -44.65 12.69 20.46
C LEU A 165 -45.39 14.03 20.38
N ASP A 166 -46.65 14.06 19.94
CA ASP A 166 -47.53 15.21 20.17
C ASP A 166 -48.36 15.02 21.44
N ARG A 167 -47.77 15.36 22.59
CA ARG A 167 -48.49 15.85 23.77
C ARG A 167 -47.51 16.52 24.76
N VAL A 168 -46.96 17.66 24.36
CA VAL A 168 -46.67 18.73 25.32
C VAL A 168 -47.82 19.70 25.23
N ASN A 169 -48.75 19.64 26.19
CA ASN A 169 -49.60 20.78 26.49
C ASN A 169 -49.27 21.28 27.90
N THR A 170 -48.49 22.35 27.94
CA THR A 170 -48.29 23.21 29.09
C THR A 170 -49.52 24.12 29.23
N SER A 171 -50.57 23.64 29.88
CA SER A 171 -51.66 24.49 30.38
C SER A 171 -52.51 23.75 31.42
N ASP A 172 -52.00 23.66 32.65
CA ASP A 172 -52.77 23.57 33.89
C ASP A 172 -51.85 24.22 34.95
N VAL A 173 -51.81 25.55 35.08
CA VAL A 173 -52.85 26.41 35.67
C VAL A 173 -53.06 26.03 37.13
N TRP A 174 -52.41 26.81 37.99
CA TRP A 174 -52.92 27.33 39.25
C TRP A 174 -54.33 26.85 39.63
N GLU A 175 -54.41 25.95 40.60
CA GLU A 175 -55.39 25.91 41.69
C GLU A 175 -54.84 25.08 42.87
#